data_AF-A0A8K0HN73-F1
#
_entry.id   AF-A0A8K0HN73-F1
#
_cell.length_a   1.000
_cell.length_b   1.000
_cell.length_c   1.000
_cell.angle_alpha   90.00
_cell.angle_beta   90.00
_cell.angle_gamma   90.00
#
_symmetry.space_group_name_H-M   'P 1'
#
loop_
_entity.id
_entity.type
_entity.pdbx_description
1 polymer ?
#
loop_
_entity_poly.entity_id
_entity_poly.type
_entity_poly.pdbx_seq_one_letter_code
_entity_poly.pdbx_strand_id
1 'polypeptide(L)'
;MTGLSRLCVVAQPLRGQLLGSLSAEPMDRQLRLSSKKFRERLEPNREKCPPHVLQVIEEELAKLQLLEASSSKFNVTRNYLDWLTTLPWGNYRSP
;
A
#
# COMPACT_ATOMS: atom_id res chain seq x y z
N MET A 1 -26.89 40.87 -45.24
CA MET A 1 -25.69 41.66 -45.59
C MET A 1 -25.32 42.44 -44.35
N THR A 2 -24.14 42.16 -43.79
CA THR A 2 -23.28 43.01 -42.92
C THR A 2 -23.92 43.76 -41.73
N GLY A 3 -23.46 43.66 -40.48
CA GLY A 3 -22.26 43.08 -39.90
C GLY A 3 -22.08 43.61 -38.46
N LEU A 4 -21.39 42.80 -37.65
CA LEU A 4 -20.47 43.15 -36.55
C LEU A 4 -20.91 44.17 -35.48
N SER A 5 -21.02 43.70 -34.24
CA SER A 5 -20.19 44.12 -33.09
C SER A 5 -20.60 43.35 -31.83
N ARG A 6 -19.77 42.42 -31.33
CA ARG A 6 -18.91 42.63 -30.15
C ARG A 6 -19.67 42.97 -28.85
N LEU A 7 -20.10 41.94 -28.14
CA LEU A 7 -20.08 41.90 -26.66
C LEU A 7 -19.47 40.55 -26.28
N CYS A 8 -18.19 40.51 -25.91
CA CYS A 8 -17.68 40.75 -24.56
C CYS A 8 -18.17 39.69 -23.56
N VAL A 9 -17.30 38.68 -23.37
CA VAL A 9 -16.97 37.99 -22.12
C VAL A 9 -17.88 38.38 -20.94
N VAL A 10 -18.79 37.48 -20.55
CA VAL A 10 -19.18 37.35 -19.14
C VAL A 10 -19.47 35.88 -18.83
N ALA A 11 -18.58 35.34 -17.98
CA ALA A 11 -18.82 34.29 -17.00
C ALA A 11 -19.28 32.90 -17.49
N GLN A 12 -18.29 32.05 -17.73
CA GLN A 12 -18.38 30.64 -17.33
C GLN A 12 -18.95 30.55 -15.91
N PRO A 13 -19.98 29.73 -15.64
CA PRO A 13 -20.42 29.48 -14.28
C PRO A 13 -19.34 28.68 -13.54
N LEU A 14 -18.65 29.38 -12.65
CA LEU A 14 -17.98 28.91 -11.44
C LEU A 14 -17.48 27.45 -11.46
N ARG A 15 -16.28 27.26 -12.00
CA ARG A 15 -15.41 26.17 -11.61
C ARG A 15 -14.54 26.65 -10.44
N GLY A 16 -15.18 26.82 -9.28
CA GLY A 16 -14.53 27.32 -8.06
C GLY A 16 -15.17 26.71 -6.81
N GLN A 17 -14.31 26.12 -5.97
CA GLN A 17 -14.58 25.66 -4.60
C GLN A 17 -15.46 24.41 -4.40
N LEU A 18 -14.83 23.24 -4.47
CA LEU A 18 -14.86 22.30 -3.34
C LEU A 18 -13.60 21.42 -3.34
N LEU A 19 -12.49 22.06 -2.94
CA LEU A 19 -11.20 21.45 -2.63
C LEU A 19 -11.26 20.72 -1.28
N GLY A 20 -12.20 19.80 -1.08
CA GLY A 20 -12.51 19.36 0.28
C GLY A 20 -13.26 18.06 0.41
N SER A 21 -12.91 17.05 -0.37
CA SER A 21 -13.38 15.68 -0.13
C SER A 21 -12.21 14.75 -0.29
N LEU A 22 -11.42 14.66 0.78
CA LEU A 22 -10.66 13.50 1.21
C LEU A 22 -10.45 12.46 0.09
N SER A 23 -9.33 12.59 -0.63
CA SER A 23 -8.68 11.46 -1.29
C SER A 23 -8.32 10.46 -0.19
N ALA A 24 -9.32 9.71 0.29
CA ALA A 24 -9.07 8.38 0.81
C ALA A 24 -8.75 7.54 -0.44
N GLU A 25 -7.52 7.73 -0.93
CA GLU A 25 -6.99 6.99 -2.05
C GLU A 25 -7.23 5.50 -1.77
N PRO A 26 -7.94 4.74 -2.64
CA PRO A 26 -8.27 3.34 -2.39
C PRO A 26 -7.03 2.43 -2.26
N MET A 27 -5.82 2.98 -2.44
CA MET A 27 -4.53 2.31 -2.37
C MET A 27 -4.15 1.81 -0.95
N ASP A 28 -4.61 2.45 0.12
CA ASP A 28 -4.31 2.01 1.50
C ASP A 28 -5.00 0.67 1.87
N ARG A 29 -6.13 0.37 1.21
CA ARG A 29 -6.84 -0.91 1.40
C ARG A 29 -5.93 -2.10 1.09
N GLN A 30 -5.09 -1.99 0.07
CA GLN A 30 -4.21 -3.08 -0.36
C GLN A 30 -3.12 -3.37 0.69
N LEU A 31 -2.56 -2.33 1.30
CA LEU A 31 -1.59 -2.43 2.39
C LEU A 31 -2.20 -3.13 3.61
N ARG A 32 -3.39 -2.69 4.05
CA ARG A 32 -4.10 -3.30 5.17
C ARG A 32 -4.40 -4.79 4.95
N LEU A 33 -4.86 -5.15 3.76
CA LEU A 33 -5.13 -6.54 3.38
C LEU A 33 -3.86 -7.40 3.35
N SER A 34 -2.76 -6.85 2.83
CA SER A 34 -1.49 -7.58 2.71
C SER A 34 -0.87 -7.85 4.07
N SER A 35 -0.84 -6.84 4.95
CA SER A 35 -0.28 -6.96 6.31
C SER A 35 -0.99 -8.04 7.13
N LYS A 36 -2.32 -8.12 7.01
CA LYS A 36 -3.11 -9.15 7.68
C LYS A 36 -2.78 -10.56 7.17
N LYS A 37 -2.70 -10.74 5.85
CA LYS A 37 -2.36 -12.03 5.22
C LYS A 37 -1.00 -12.56 5.66
N PHE A 38 0.01 -11.69 5.78
CA PHE A 38 1.34 -12.10 6.23
C PHE A 38 1.32 -12.63 7.67
N ARG A 39 0.56 -11.99 8.56
CA ARG A 39 0.37 -12.47 9.93
C ARG A 39 -0.31 -13.82 9.97
N GLU A 40 -1.41 -14.00 9.24
CA GLU A 40 -2.14 -15.28 9.18
C GLU A 40 -1.26 -16.44 8.66
N ARG A 41 -0.39 -16.17 7.67
CA ARG A 41 0.57 -17.16 7.16
C ARG A 41 1.71 -17.46 8.14
N LEU A 42 2.09 -16.47 8.95
CA LEU A 42 3.18 -16.60 9.92
C LEU A 42 2.76 -17.38 11.17
N GLU A 43 1.53 -17.23 11.65
CA GLU A 43 0.98 -17.90 12.84
C GLU A 43 1.37 -19.39 12.97
N PRO A 44 1.17 -20.27 11.97
CA PRO A 44 1.52 -21.69 12.09
C PRO A 44 3.03 -21.98 12.16
N ASN A 45 3.86 -21.06 11.64
CA ASN A 45 5.32 -21.23 11.62
C ASN A 45 6.02 -20.37 12.68
N ARG A 46 5.27 -19.58 13.45
CA ARG A 46 5.79 -18.59 14.39
C ARG A 46 6.62 -19.22 15.49
N GLU A 47 6.19 -20.37 16.03
CA GLU A 47 6.93 -21.10 17.06
C GLU A 47 8.26 -21.68 16.55
N LYS A 48 8.35 -22.00 15.26
CA LYS A 48 9.55 -22.54 14.62
C LYS A 48 10.47 -21.46 14.06
N CYS A 49 10.00 -20.22 14.02
CA CYS A 49 10.74 -19.10 13.45
C CYS A 49 11.73 -18.54 14.48
N PRO A 50 12.99 -18.26 14.11
CA PRO A 50 13.94 -17.64 15.03
C PRO A 50 13.43 -16.27 15.50
N PRO A 51 13.67 -15.89 16.76
CA PRO A 51 13.19 -14.62 17.32
C PRO A 51 13.70 -13.39 16.54
N HIS A 52 14.92 -13.48 16.01
CA HIS A 52 15.49 -12.43 15.17
C HIS A 52 14.70 -12.21 13.87
N VAL A 53 14.22 -13.28 13.24
CA VAL A 53 13.46 -13.20 11.98
C VAL A 53 12.08 -12.60 12.25
N LEU A 54 11.44 -12.99 13.35
CA LEU A 54 10.16 -12.40 13.78
C LEU A 54 10.28 -10.89 13.98
N GLN A 55 11.34 -10.43 14.64
CA GLN A 55 11.61 -9.01 14.83
C GLN A 55 11.75 -8.28 13.49
N VAL A 56 12.52 -8.83 12.55
CA VAL A 56 12.68 -8.25 11.20
C VAL A 56 11.32 -8.17 10.48
N ILE A 57 10.50 -9.21 10.54
CA ILE A 57 9.18 -9.22 9.92
C ILE A 57 8.28 -8.10 10.50
N GLU A 58 8.28 -7.90 11.82
CA GLU A 58 7.50 -6.83 12.45
C GLU A 58 8.02 -5.44 12.06
N GLU A 59 9.33 -5.25 11.99
CA GLU A 59 9.94 -4.01 11.53
C GLU A 59 9.58 -3.67 10.09
N GLU A 60 9.67 -4.64 9.18
CA GLU A 60 9.33 -4.47 7.76
C GLU A 60 7.82 -4.24 7.57
N LEU A 61 6.96 -4.88 8.37
CA LEU A 61 5.51 -4.61 8.40
C LEU A 61 5.20 -3.19 8.89
N ALA A 62 5.93 -2.70 9.89
CA ALA A 62 5.78 -1.31 10.34
C ALA A 62 6.22 -0.33 9.24
N LYS A 63 7.36 -0.59 8.56
CA LYS A 63 7.83 0.20 7.42
C LYS A 63 6.81 0.22 6.28
N LEU A 64 6.21 -0.93 5.94
CA LEU A 64 5.17 -1.01 4.91
C LEU A 64 3.96 -0.12 5.19
N GLN A 65 3.59 0.07 6.47
CA GLN A 65 2.47 0.93 6.84
C GLN A 65 2.74 2.42 6.64
N LEU A 66 4.02 2.81 6.64
CA LEU A 66 4.46 4.18 6.44
C LEU A 66 4.74 4.50 4.95
N LEU A 67 4.97 3.46 4.14
CA LEU A 67 5.30 3.60 2.73
C LEU A 67 4.05 3.69 1.85
N GLU A 68 4.10 4.56 0.84
CA GLU A 68 3.04 4.67 -0.15
C GLU A 68 2.99 3.43 -1.04
N ALA A 69 1.79 2.85 -1.22
CA ALA A 69 1.58 1.59 -1.95
C ALA A 69 2.05 1.62 -3.42
N SER A 70 2.17 2.81 -4.03
CA SER A 70 2.68 3.02 -5.39
C SER A 70 4.21 3.07 -5.47
N SER A 71 4.90 3.14 -4.34
CA SER A 71 6.36 3.26 -4.31
C SER A 71 7.06 1.95 -4.67
N SER A 72 8.15 2.02 -5.43
CA SER A 72 9.03 0.87 -5.68
C SER A 72 9.52 0.21 -4.37
N LYS A 73 9.75 1.02 -3.32
CA LYS A 73 10.13 0.52 -1.98
C LYS A 73 9.05 -0.33 -1.33
N PHE A 74 7.77 0.01 -1.54
CA PHE A 74 6.65 -0.78 -1.03
C PHE A 74 6.64 -2.16 -1.67
N ASN A 75 6.80 -2.21 -2.99
CA ASN A 75 6.78 -3.48 -3.71
C ASN A 75 7.95 -4.37 -3.29
N VAL A 76 9.17 -3.82 -3.15
CA VAL A 76 10.34 -4.57 -2.67
C VAL A 76 10.12 -5.14 -1.26
N THR A 77 9.63 -4.32 -0.33
CA THR A 77 9.41 -4.74 1.07
C THR A 77 8.33 -5.82 1.16
N ARG A 78 7.25 -5.68 0.38
CA ARG A 78 6.17 -6.67 0.29
C ARG A 78 6.68 -8.01 -0.25
N ASN A 79 7.52 -8.00 -1.29
CA ASN A 79 8.11 -9.23 -1.83
C ASN A 79 9.05 -9.90 -0.82
N TYR A 80 9.85 -9.10 -0.10
CA TYR A 80 10.74 -9.62 0.94
C TYR A 80 9.97 -10.30 2.08
N LEU A 81 8.91 -9.67 2.57
CA LEU A 81 8.02 -10.28 3.57
C LEU A 81 7.30 -11.53 3.07
N ASP A 82 6.87 -11.55 1.81
CA ASP A 82 6.23 -12.73 1.22
C ASP A 82 7.20 -13.92 1.20
N TRP A 83 8.47 -13.71 0.86
CA TRP A 83 9.48 -14.75 0.95
C TRP A 83 9.69 -15.23 2.39
N LEU A 84 9.87 -14.31 3.34
CA LEU A 84 10.07 -14.66 4.75
C LEU A 84 8.90 -15.47 5.33
N THR A 85 7.66 -15.16 4.92
CA THR A 85 6.46 -15.87 5.40
C THR A 85 6.15 -17.15 4.62
N THR A 86 6.76 -17.37 3.45
CA THR A 86 6.60 -18.60 2.64
C THR A 86 7.57 -19.70 3.03
N LEU A 87 8.70 -19.35 3.66
CA LEU A 87 9.73 -20.31 4.04
C LEU A 87 9.22 -21.29 5.12
N PRO A 88 9.52 -22.60 4.99
CA PRO A 88 9.17 -23.61 5.99
C PRO A 88 10.17 -23.58 7.14
N TRP A 89 10.04 -22.59 8.02
CA TRP A 89 10.86 -22.47 9.23
C TRP A 89 10.76 -23.77 10.07
N GLY A 90 11.89 -24.45 10.27
CA GLY A 90 11.97 -25.68 11.07
C GLY A 90 11.46 -26.96 10.41
N ASN A 91 11.08 -26.93 9.12
CA ASN A 91 10.71 -28.13 8.35
C ASN A 91 11.84 -28.52 7.39
N TYR A 92 13.04 -28.73 7.93
CA TYR A 92 14.15 -29.32 7.18
C TYR A 92 13.98 -30.82 7.19
N ARG A 93 13.53 -31.38 6.06
CA ARG A 93 13.52 -32.82 5.84
C ARG A 93 14.98 -33.26 5.72
N SER A 94 15.57 -33.80 6.79
CA SER A 94 16.69 -34.73 6.63
C SER A 94 16.16 -35.98 5.93
N PRO A 95 16.96 -36.65 5.09
CA PRO A 95 16.58 -37.95 4.51
C PRO A 95 16.27 -38.97 5.60
#